data_AF-A0A931AQ29-F1
#
_entry.id   AF-A0A931AQ29-F1
#
_cell.length_a   1.000
_cell.length_b   1.000
_cell.length_c   1.000
_cell.angle_alpha   90.00
_cell.angle_beta   90.00
_cell.angle_gamma   90.00
#
_symmetry.space_group_name_H-M   'P 1'
#
loop_
_entity.id
_entity.type
_entity.pdbx_description
1 polymer ?
#
loop_
_entity_poly.entity_id
_entity_poly.type
_entity_poly.pdbx_seq_one_letter_code
_entity_poly.pdbx_strand_id
1 'polypeptide(L)'
;MSAFLGPIHEWLYQQIKIIEDRERKLVRNFSKKYDNKEVEEIVNPIREEYGELKEEAPLSQLIDGNNIHPWLESAIISAQSREAAIVRDFYDSFADKELLVESYKGQAENIANQLKSEEDLDLSEVFKNLNNYFLERMPCDRLSESTESENKIIWEHKARLHQEFWEEAGVEIDLMHSLY
;
A
#
# COMPACT_ATOMS: atom_id res chain seq x y z
N MET A 1 18.23 -17.77 -2.11
CA MET A 1 17.24 -17.07 -2.96
C MET A 1 16.40 -18.12 -3.65
N SER A 2 15.09 -18.14 -3.37
CA SER A 2 14.15 -19.10 -3.95
C SER A 2 13.66 -18.55 -5.29
N ALA A 3 13.79 -19.34 -6.37
CA ALA A 3 13.11 -19.10 -7.64
C ALA A 3 11.67 -19.65 -7.65
N PHE A 4 11.22 -20.23 -6.52
CA PHE A 4 9.92 -20.88 -6.42
C PHE A 4 8.85 -19.90 -5.96
N LEU A 5 7.87 -19.65 -6.82
CA LEU A 5 6.66 -18.90 -6.49
C LEU A 5 5.80 -19.74 -5.53
N GLY A 6 5.26 -19.11 -4.49
CA GLY A 6 4.54 -19.81 -3.42
C GLY A 6 3.45 -18.92 -2.83
N PRO A 7 2.54 -19.47 -2.00
CA PRO A 7 1.38 -18.73 -1.50
C PRO A 7 1.74 -17.43 -0.77
N ILE A 8 2.88 -17.40 -0.07
CA ILE A 8 3.37 -16.20 0.62
C ILE A 8 3.73 -15.06 -0.35
N HIS A 9 4.21 -15.39 -1.55
CA HIS A 9 4.54 -14.41 -2.58
C HIS A 9 3.29 -13.78 -3.18
N GLU A 10 2.26 -14.59 -3.44
CA GLU A 10 0.95 -14.11 -3.89
C GLU A 10 0.30 -13.24 -2.81
N TRP A 11 0.35 -13.67 -1.54
CA TRP A 11 -0.17 -12.92 -0.40
C TRP A 11 0.49 -11.54 -0.27
N LEU A 12 1.82 -11.48 -0.32
CA LEU A 12 2.55 -10.21 -0.28
C LEU A 12 2.23 -9.33 -1.50
N TYR A 13 2.12 -9.93 -2.68
CA TYR A 13 1.76 -9.18 -3.88
C TYR A 13 0.36 -8.57 -3.80
N GLN A 14 -0.61 -9.26 -3.19
CA GLN A 14 -1.92 -8.67 -2.93
C GLN A 14 -1.84 -7.44 -2.01
N GLN A 15 -0.93 -7.44 -1.02
CA GLN A 15 -0.70 -6.27 -0.18
C GLN A 15 -0.11 -5.09 -0.97
N ILE A 16 0.80 -5.35 -1.91
CA ILE A 16 1.33 -4.33 -2.82
C ILE A 16 0.21 -3.75 -3.70
N LYS A 17 -0.68 -4.61 -4.22
CA LYS A 17 -1.84 -4.18 -5.01
C LYS A 17 -2.77 -3.24 -4.24
N ILE A 18 -2.91 -3.38 -2.93
CA ILE A 18 -3.72 -2.47 -2.12
C ILE A 18 -3.17 -1.04 -2.17
N ILE A 19 -1.84 -0.87 -2.14
CA ILE A 19 -1.20 0.44 -2.26
C ILE A 19 -1.43 1.00 -3.67
N GLU A 20 -1.21 0.17 -4.71
CA GLU A 20 -1.45 0.58 -6.11
C GLU A 20 -2.93 0.93 -6.38
N ASP A 21 -3.88 0.22 -5.78
CA ASP A 21 -5.31 0.53 -5.87
C ASP A 21 -5.65 1.84 -5.15
N ARG A 22 -4.94 2.17 -4.07
CA ARG A 22 -5.09 3.45 -3.36
C ARG A 22 -4.59 4.59 -4.22
N GLU A 23 -3.43 4.41 -4.87
CA GLU A 23 -2.91 5.34 -5.88
C GLU A 23 -3.95 5.59 -6.99
N ARG A 24 -4.49 4.53 -7.61
CA ARG A 24 -5.55 4.64 -8.63
C ARG A 24 -6.75 5.43 -8.12
N LYS A 25 -7.14 5.21 -6.87
CA LYS A 25 -8.28 5.89 -6.24
C LYS A 25 -7.99 7.37 -6.00
N LEU A 26 -6.80 7.72 -5.51
CA LEU A 26 -6.35 9.11 -5.34
C LEU A 26 -6.43 9.85 -6.68
N VAL A 27 -5.74 9.33 -7.71
CA VAL A 27 -5.74 9.93 -9.05
C VAL A 27 -7.16 10.11 -9.56
N ARG A 28 -8.01 9.07 -9.48
CA ARG A 28 -9.40 9.14 -9.93
C ARG A 28 -10.22 10.20 -9.18
N ASN A 29 -10.04 10.32 -7.87
CA ASN A 29 -10.80 11.27 -7.06
C ASN A 29 -10.37 12.71 -7.33
N PHE A 30 -9.06 12.95 -7.47
CA PHE A 30 -8.53 14.26 -7.85
C PHE A 30 -8.96 14.65 -9.27
N SER A 31 -8.87 13.75 -10.26
CA SER A 31 -9.36 14.00 -11.62
C SER A 31 -10.86 14.28 -11.73
N LYS A 32 -11.66 13.94 -10.71
CA LYS A 32 -13.09 14.29 -10.66
C LYS A 32 -13.34 15.70 -10.12
N LYS A 33 -12.45 16.21 -9.27
CA LYS A 33 -12.59 17.51 -8.61
C LYS A 33 -11.79 18.62 -9.30
N TYR A 34 -10.62 18.27 -9.83
CA TYR A 34 -9.66 19.16 -10.47
C TYR A 34 -9.52 18.86 -11.97
N ASP A 35 -8.81 19.72 -12.69
CA ASP A 35 -8.57 19.52 -14.11
C ASP A 35 -7.73 18.26 -14.34
N ASN A 36 -8.21 17.36 -15.21
CA ASN A 36 -7.55 16.08 -15.43
C ASN A 36 -6.15 16.23 -16.04
N LYS A 37 -5.90 17.28 -16.84
CA LYS A 37 -4.58 17.51 -17.44
C LYS A 37 -3.57 17.88 -16.36
N GLU A 38 -3.96 18.70 -15.39
CA GLU A 38 -3.13 19.08 -14.25
C GLU A 38 -2.79 17.86 -13.37
N VAL A 39 -3.78 17.01 -13.08
CA VAL A 39 -3.55 15.75 -12.34
C VAL A 39 -2.58 14.83 -13.07
N GLU A 40 -2.74 14.66 -14.39
CA GLU A 40 -1.85 13.83 -15.22
C GLU A 40 -0.43 14.41 -15.34
N GLU A 41 -0.29 15.74 -15.38
CA GLU A 41 1.02 16.42 -15.39
C GLU A 41 1.81 16.19 -14.09
N ILE A 42 1.11 15.95 -12.97
CA ILE A 42 1.73 15.55 -11.70
C ILE A 42 2.05 14.04 -11.70
N VAL A 43 1.10 13.19 -12.09
CA VAL A 43 1.22 11.74 -11.90
C VAL A 43 2.23 11.10 -12.87
N ASN A 44 2.27 11.55 -14.12
CA ASN A 44 3.08 10.88 -15.15
C ASN A 44 4.60 10.94 -14.87
N PRO A 45 5.20 12.09 -14.48
CA PRO A 45 6.61 12.13 -14.10
C PRO A 45 6.95 11.23 -12.91
N ILE A 46 6.05 11.14 -11.92
CA ILE A 46 6.25 10.29 -10.73
C ILE A 46 6.26 8.81 -11.12
N ARG A 47 5.38 8.39 -12.02
CA ARG A 47 5.38 7.01 -12.54
C ARG A 47 6.59 6.69 -13.42
N GLU A 48 7.07 7.67 -14.18
CA GLU A 48 8.32 7.53 -14.93
C GLU A 48 9.53 7.35 -13.99
N GLU A 49 9.57 8.06 -12.86
CA GLU A 49 10.65 8.00 -11.88
C GLU A 49 10.63 6.70 -11.05
N TYR A 50 9.49 6.37 -10.43
CA TYR A 50 9.38 5.27 -9.47
C TYR A 50 8.82 3.98 -10.08
N GLY A 51 8.52 3.98 -11.37
CA GLY A 51 8.01 2.85 -12.16
C GLY A 51 6.48 2.83 -12.25
N GLU A 52 5.96 2.17 -13.29
CA GLU A 52 4.52 2.10 -13.55
C GLU A 52 3.75 1.19 -12.58
N LEU A 53 2.44 1.44 -12.50
CA LEU A 53 1.48 0.52 -11.88
C LEU A 53 1.56 -0.86 -12.55
N LYS A 54 1.46 -1.93 -11.77
CA LYS A 54 1.51 -3.28 -12.34
C LYS A 54 0.27 -3.54 -13.19
N GLU A 55 0.48 -4.32 -14.25
CA GLU A 55 -0.60 -4.78 -15.11
C GLU A 55 -1.49 -5.77 -14.37
N GLU A 56 -2.75 -5.85 -14.78
CA GLU A 56 -3.69 -6.86 -14.29
C GLU A 56 -3.39 -8.22 -14.93
N ALA A 57 -2.31 -8.84 -14.47
CA ALA A 57 -1.83 -10.15 -14.90
C ALA A 57 -1.42 -11.02 -13.69
N PRO A 58 -1.40 -12.35 -13.84
CA PRO A 58 -0.87 -13.25 -12.82
C PRO A 58 0.57 -12.88 -12.44
N LEU A 59 0.90 -12.96 -11.15
CA LEU A 59 2.22 -12.63 -10.62
C LEU A 59 3.35 -13.40 -11.35
N SER A 60 3.11 -14.67 -11.67
CA SER A 60 4.06 -15.49 -12.44
C SER A 60 4.41 -14.93 -13.82
N GLN A 61 3.49 -14.21 -14.47
CA GLN A 61 3.73 -13.56 -15.76
C GLN A 61 4.47 -12.23 -15.57
N LEU A 62 4.11 -11.46 -14.55
CA LEU A 62 4.75 -10.17 -14.24
C LEU A 62 6.22 -10.30 -13.83
N ILE A 63 6.56 -11.41 -13.18
CA ILE A 63 7.95 -11.71 -12.81
C ILE A 63 8.77 -12.13 -14.03
N ASP A 64 8.14 -12.69 -15.06
CA ASP A 64 8.79 -13.16 -16.29
C ASP A 64 10.07 -13.99 -16.05
N GLY A 65 9.98 -14.95 -15.12
CA GLY A 65 11.10 -15.84 -14.76
C GLY A 65 12.24 -15.18 -13.96
N ASN A 66 12.12 -13.90 -13.58
CA ASN A 66 13.04 -13.25 -12.66
C ASN A 66 12.94 -13.83 -11.24
N ASN A 67 13.90 -13.45 -10.39
CA ASN A 67 13.90 -13.84 -8.99
C ASN A 67 12.79 -13.10 -8.22
N ILE A 68 11.86 -13.87 -7.63
CA ILE A 68 10.68 -13.35 -6.94
C ILE A 68 11.02 -12.42 -5.77
N HIS A 69 12.08 -12.71 -5.01
CA HIS A 69 12.39 -11.90 -3.82
C HIS A 69 12.84 -10.47 -4.18
N PRO A 70 13.89 -10.27 -5.02
CA PRO A 70 14.24 -8.93 -5.48
C PRO A 70 13.12 -8.23 -6.26
N TRP A 71 12.30 -8.99 -6.99
CA TRP A 71 11.17 -8.43 -7.72
C TRP A 71 10.11 -7.87 -6.76
N LEU A 72 9.72 -8.63 -5.73
CA LEU A 72 8.77 -8.18 -4.71
C LEU A 72 9.34 -6.98 -3.93
N GLU A 73 10.60 -7.04 -3.51
CA GLU A 73 11.25 -5.92 -2.82
C GLU A 73 11.20 -4.63 -3.65
N SER A 74 11.54 -4.73 -4.94
CA SER A 74 11.45 -3.60 -5.87
C SER A 74 10.01 -3.11 -6.04
N ALA A 75 9.04 -4.01 -6.12
CA ALA A 75 7.62 -3.65 -6.23
C ALA A 75 7.09 -2.95 -4.96
N ILE A 76 7.55 -3.37 -3.77
CA ILE A 76 7.24 -2.72 -2.48
C ILE A 76 7.76 -1.29 -2.45
N ILE A 77 9.04 -1.11 -2.79
CA ILE A 77 9.69 0.21 -2.84
C ILE A 77 8.97 1.09 -3.85
N SER A 78 8.80 0.60 -5.07
CA SER A 78 8.12 1.30 -6.17
C SER A 78 6.73 1.78 -5.79
N ALA A 79 5.89 0.92 -5.18
CA ALA A 79 4.53 1.29 -4.79
C ALA A 79 4.49 2.33 -3.67
N GLN A 80 5.31 2.18 -2.62
CA GLN A 80 5.29 3.10 -1.49
C GLN A 80 5.93 4.45 -1.81
N SER A 81 7.04 4.47 -2.57
CA SER A 81 7.65 5.72 -3.04
C SER A 81 6.73 6.50 -3.97
N ARG A 82 6.06 5.83 -4.92
CA ARG A 82 5.06 6.47 -5.80
C ARG A 82 3.94 7.11 -5.01
N GLU A 83 3.35 6.36 -4.08
CA GLU A 83 2.24 6.86 -3.28
C GLU A 83 2.65 8.10 -2.46
N ALA A 84 3.80 8.04 -1.79
CA ALA A 84 4.31 9.16 -1.01
C ALA A 84 4.54 10.41 -1.90
N ALA A 85 5.14 10.24 -3.08
CA ALA A 85 5.37 11.32 -4.03
C ALA A 85 4.06 11.90 -4.61
N ILE A 86 3.09 11.05 -4.97
CA ILE A 86 1.78 11.49 -5.45
C ILE A 86 1.06 12.30 -4.38
N VAL A 87 1.07 11.82 -3.13
CA VAL A 87 0.43 12.53 -2.02
C VAL A 87 1.09 13.88 -1.76
N ARG A 88 2.43 13.95 -1.79
CA ARG A 88 3.16 15.20 -1.70
C ARG A 88 2.71 16.19 -2.77
N ASP A 89 2.81 15.80 -4.04
CA ASP A 89 2.58 16.73 -5.15
C ASP A 89 1.10 17.12 -5.25
N PHE A 90 0.17 16.22 -4.93
CA PHE A 90 -1.25 16.59 -4.79
C PHE A 90 -1.50 17.55 -3.64
N TYR A 91 -0.84 17.35 -2.50
CA TYR A 91 -0.96 18.26 -1.37
C TYR A 91 -0.40 19.65 -1.70
N ASP A 92 0.78 19.72 -2.32
CA ASP A 92 1.44 20.97 -2.67
C ASP A 92 0.70 21.73 -3.78
N SER A 93 0.17 21.02 -4.78
CA SER A 93 -0.55 21.63 -5.91
C SER A 93 -1.98 22.05 -5.56
N PHE A 94 -2.71 21.23 -4.80
CA PHE A 94 -4.15 21.44 -4.59
C PHE A 94 -4.52 21.89 -3.17
N ALA A 95 -3.62 21.72 -2.19
CA ALA A 95 -3.85 21.98 -0.77
C ALA A 95 -5.13 21.34 -0.20
N ASP A 96 -5.53 20.19 -0.75
CA ASP A 96 -6.80 19.51 -0.44
C ASP A 96 -6.56 18.26 0.42
N LYS A 97 -6.26 18.51 1.71
CA LYS A 97 -6.04 17.44 2.68
C LYS A 97 -7.28 16.57 2.84
N GLU A 98 -8.46 17.17 2.82
CA GLU A 98 -9.72 16.49 2.99
C GLU A 98 -9.93 15.42 1.90
N LEU A 99 -9.67 15.74 0.63
CA LEU A 99 -9.81 14.76 -0.45
C LEU A 99 -8.79 13.62 -0.37
N LEU A 100 -7.57 13.88 0.11
CA LEU A 100 -6.59 12.84 0.40
C LEU A 100 -7.15 11.88 1.47
N VAL A 101 -7.58 12.41 2.61
CA VAL A 101 -8.14 11.62 3.73
C VAL A 101 -9.38 10.85 3.29
N GLU A 102 -10.30 11.47 2.55
CA GLU A 102 -11.50 10.80 2.03
C GLU A 102 -11.16 9.65 1.06
N SER A 103 -10.10 9.80 0.27
CA SER A 103 -9.66 8.76 -0.66
C SER A 103 -9.13 7.52 0.09
N TYR A 104 -8.30 7.73 1.12
CA TYR A 104 -7.81 6.67 2.01
C TYR A 104 -8.94 6.01 2.78
N LYS A 105 -9.74 6.81 3.49
CA LYS A 105 -10.89 6.35 4.27
C LYS A 105 -11.86 5.54 3.41
N GLY A 106 -12.20 6.03 2.24
CA GLY A 106 -13.11 5.32 1.36
C GLY A 106 -12.52 3.98 0.88
N GLN A 107 -11.19 3.82 0.76
CA GLN A 107 -10.61 2.52 0.40
C GLN A 107 -10.75 1.54 1.56
N ALA A 108 -10.41 1.99 2.76
CA ALA A 108 -10.58 1.21 3.98
C ALA A 108 -12.04 0.78 4.20
N GLU A 109 -13.01 1.68 3.99
CA GLU A 109 -14.43 1.35 4.05
C GLU A 109 -14.86 0.32 3.00
N ASN A 110 -14.35 0.42 1.77
CA ASN A 110 -14.63 -0.57 0.73
C ASN A 110 -14.10 -1.96 1.10
N ILE A 111 -12.86 -2.03 1.60
CA ILE A 111 -12.24 -3.27 2.07
C ILE A 111 -13.05 -3.84 3.24
N ALA A 112 -13.34 -3.01 4.25
CA ALA A 112 -14.10 -3.43 5.43
C ALA A 112 -15.49 -3.96 5.05
N ASN A 113 -16.16 -3.35 4.07
CA ASN A 113 -17.46 -3.83 3.57
C ASN A 113 -17.36 -5.18 2.84
N GLN A 114 -16.25 -5.47 2.15
CA GLN A 114 -16.01 -6.76 1.51
C GLN A 114 -15.71 -7.87 2.52
N LEU A 115 -15.15 -7.51 3.67
CA LEU A 115 -14.81 -8.42 4.76
C LEU A 115 -15.95 -8.65 5.75
N LYS A 116 -17.10 -7.98 5.57
CA LYS A 116 -18.26 -8.17 6.46
C LYS A 116 -18.68 -9.63 6.46
N SER A 117 -18.57 -10.24 7.63
CA SER A 117 -19.10 -11.57 7.92
C SER A 117 -20.41 -11.43 8.70
N GLU A 118 -21.36 -12.33 8.45
CA GLU A 118 -22.53 -12.51 9.31
C GLU A 118 -22.21 -13.32 10.59
N GLU A 119 -21.04 -13.96 10.61
CA GLU A 119 -20.54 -14.74 11.74
C GLU A 119 -19.64 -13.88 12.64
N ASP A 120 -19.72 -14.12 13.95
CA ASP A 120 -18.81 -13.53 14.92
C ASP A 120 -17.39 -14.06 14.66
N LEU A 121 -16.44 -13.15 14.42
CA LEU A 121 -15.03 -13.49 14.24
C LEU A 121 -14.31 -13.57 15.58
N ASP A 122 -13.45 -14.56 15.74
CA ASP A 122 -12.53 -14.58 16.87
C ASP A 122 -11.38 -13.56 16.70
N LEU A 123 -10.63 -13.32 17.77
CA LEU A 123 -9.55 -12.33 17.75
C LEU A 123 -8.44 -12.66 16.73
N SER A 124 -8.16 -13.95 16.55
CA SER A 124 -7.15 -14.44 15.61
C SER A 124 -7.60 -14.26 14.16
N GLU A 125 -8.88 -14.46 13.88
CA GLU A 125 -9.49 -14.20 12.57
C GLU A 125 -9.51 -12.71 12.23
N VAL A 126 -9.87 -11.86 13.19
CA VAL A 126 -9.80 -10.40 13.04
C VAL A 126 -8.37 -9.96 12.70
N PHE A 127 -7.38 -10.45 13.43
CA PHE A 127 -5.98 -10.10 13.18
C PHE A 127 -5.49 -10.63 11.83
N LYS A 128 -5.84 -11.88 11.47
CA LYS A 128 -5.51 -12.42 10.14
C LYS A 128 -6.09 -11.56 9.03
N ASN A 129 -7.34 -11.11 9.19
CA ASN A 129 -7.97 -10.21 8.24
C ASN A 129 -7.22 -8.89 8.16
N LEU A 130 -6.85 -8.26 9.28
CA LEU A 130 -6.04 -7.05 9.26
C LEU A 130 -4.71 -7.28 8.53
N ASN A 131 -3.96 -8.31 8.92
CA ASN A 131 -2.65 -8.63 8.36
C ASN A 131 -2.70 -8.89 6.83
N ASN A 132 -3.83 -9.29 6.26
CA ASN A 132 -3.96 -9.45 4.81
C ASN A 132 -3.93 -8.13 4.03
N TYR A 133 -4.14 -6.97 4.68
CA TYR A 133 -4.28 -5.67 4.00
C TYR A 133 -3.19 -4.64 4.34
N PHE A 134 -2.29 -4.94 5.26
CA PHE A 134 -1.13 -4.09 5.58
C PHE A 134 0.15 -4.66 4.99
N LEU A 135 0.97 -3.79 4.39
CA LEU A 135 2.21 -4.18 3.69
C LEU A 135 3.43 -4.08 4.62
N GLU A 136 3.73 -5.14 5.36
CA GLU A 136 4.78 -5.16 6.40
C GLU A 136 6.19 -5.50 5.89
N ARG A 137 6.52 -5.14 4.63
CA ARG A 137 7.75 -5.54 3.91
C ARG A 137 7.83 -7.05 3.65
N MET A 138 9.02 -7.53 3.30
CA MET A 138 9.28 -8.94 3.05
C MET A 138 9.16 -9.75 4.35
N PRO A 139 8.35 -10.84 4.36
CA PRO A 139 8.19 -11.68 5.55
C PRO A 139 9.49 -12.31 6.05
N CYS A 140 10.47 -12.51 5.17
CA CYS A 140 11.77 -13.07 5.53
C CYS A 140 12.62 -12.15 6.40
N ASP A 141 12.34 -10.85 6.42
CA ASP A 141 13.10 -9.85 7.18
C ASP A 141 12.68 -9.82 8.65
N ARG A 142 11.51 -10.41 8.97
CA ARG A 142 10.96 -10.55 10.32
C ARG A 142 10.87 -9.19 11.04
N LEU A 143 10.46 -8.17 10.29
CA LEU A 143 10.33 -6.79 10.77
C LEU A 143 9.04 -6.57 11.57
N SER A 144 8.02 -7.38 11.35
CA SER A 144 6.78 -7.42 12.13
C SER A 144 6.59 -8.80 12.77
N GLU A 145 6.21 -8.85 14.04
CA GLU A 145 5.92 -10.10 14.76
C GLU A 145 4.65 -9.94 15.61
N SER A 146 3.84 -10.98 15.69
CA SER A 146 2.60 -10.97 16.46
C SER A 146 2.63 -12.02 17.55
N THR A 147 2.28 -11.63 18.78
CA THR A 147 2.16 -12.52 19.93
C THR A 147 0.72 -12.52 20.44
N GLU A 148 0.12 -13.71 20.53
CA GLU A 148 -1.19 -13.89 21.13
C GLU A 148 -1.08 -14.06 22.65
N SER A 149 -1.99 -13.43 23.39
CA SER A 149 -2.12 -13.51 24.84
C SER A 149 -3.60 -13.56 25.21
N GLU A 150 -3.94 -13.80 26.48
CA GLU A 150 -5.34 -13.87 26.91
C GLU A 150 -6.09 -12.57 26.53
N ASN A 151 -7.01 -12.69 25.56
CA ASN A 151 -7.87 -11.64 25.01
C ASN A 151 -7.14 -10.47 24.31
N LYS A 152 -5.90 -10.65 23.83
CA LYS A 152 -5.21 -9.63 23.04
C LYS A 152 -4.19 -10.23 22.06
N ILE A 153 -3.98 -9.51 20.96
CA ILE A 153 -2.86 -9.74 20.04
C ILE A 153 -1.97 -8.49 20.10
N ILE A 154 -0.67 -8.71 20.35
CA ILE A 154 0.35 -7.66 20.32
C ILE A 154 1.06 -7.79 18.98
N TRP A 155 1.03 -6.72 18.17
CA TRP A 155 1.73 -6.66 16.89
C TRP A 155 2.87 -5.66 17.01
N GLU A 156 4.10 -6.17 16.96
CA GLU A 156 5.33 -5.40 17.20
C GLU A 156 6.11 -5.22 15.91
N HIS A 157 6.58 -4.00 15.67
CA HIS A 157 7.36 -3.61 14.51
C HIS A 157 8.77 -3.18 14.92
N LYS A 158 9.79 -3.76 14.29
CA LYS A 158 11.21 -3.47 14.57
C LYS A 158 11.73 -2.20 13.89
N ALA A 159 10.94 -1.61 12.99
CA ALA A 159 11.24 -0.37 12.31
C ALA A 159 9.94 0.34 11.89
N ARG A 160 10.06 1.62 11.49
CA ARG A 160 8.95 2.39 10.92
C ARG A 160 8.80 2.05 9.44
N LEU A 161 8.16 0.92 9.15
CA LEU A 161 8.24 0.23 7.85
C LEU A 161 7.75 1.03 6.65
N HIS A 162 6.92 2.04 6.88
CA HIS A 162 6.38 2.90 5.83
C HIS A 162 7.07 4.27 5.82
N GLN A 163 7.48 4.77 6.98
CA GLN A 163 7.88 6.16 7.18
C GLN A 163 9.04 6.61 6.31
N GLU A 164 10.01 5.72 6.04
CA GLU A 164 11.17 6.08 5.22
C GLU A 164 10.80 6.60 3.83
N PHE A 165 9.78 6.03 3.18
CA PHE A 165 9.35 6.48 1.86
C PHE A 165 8.71 7.87 1.88
N TRP A 166 8.00 8.18 2.96
CA TRP A 166 7.35 9.47 3.17
C TRP A 166 8.38 10.55 3.49
N GLU A 167 9.37 10.22 4.32
CA GLU A 167 10.50 11.10 4.62
C GLU A 167 11.37 11.36 3.37
N GLU A 168 11.67 10.32 2.57
CA GLU A 168 12.41 10.45 1.32
C GLU A 168 11.66 11.30 0.29
N ALA A 169 10.33 11.16 0.22
CA ALA A 169 9.50 12.02 -0.63
C ALA A 169 9.46 13.48 -0.12
N GLY A 170 9.75 13.73 1.17
CA GLY A 170 9.67 15.05 1.79
C GLY A 170 8.28 15.39 2.34
N VAL A 171 7.46 14.38 2.65
CA VAL A 171 6.13 14.57 3.25
C VAL A 171 6.24 14.70 4.77
N GLU A 172 5.59 15.72 5.33
CA GLU A 172 5.47 15.89 6.78
C GLU A 172 4.79 14.68 7.43
N ILE A 173 5.38 14.21 8.54
CA ILE A 173 4.92 12.99 9.23
C ILE A 173 3.47 13.10 9.72
N ASP A 174 3.03 14.31 10.08
CA ASP A 174 1.65 14.56 10.51
C ASP A 174 0.64 14.44 9.36
N LEU A 175 1.07 14.68 8.11
CA LEU A 175 0.23 14.41 6.95
C LEU A 175 0.13 12.90 6.73
N MET A 176 1.25 12.17 6.75
CA MET A 176 1.26 10.71 6.64
C MET A 176 0.35 10.05 7.69
N HIS A 177 0.49 10.41 8.97
CA HIS A 177 -0.34 9.87 10.07
C HIS A 177 -1.83 10.22 9.97
N SER A 178 -2.21 11.22 9.17
CA SER A 178 -3.62 11.51 8.94
C SER A 178 -4.25 10.64 7.84
N LEU A 179 -3.42 9.93 7.08
CA LEU A 179 -3.83 9.07 5.96
C LEU A 179 -3.79 7.59 6.33
N TYR A 180 -2.73 7.16 7.01
CA TYR A 180 -2.54 5.81 7.57
C TYR A 180 -3.24 5.64 8.92
#